data_AF-A0A3C0U1C5-F1
#
_entry.id   AF-A0A3C0U1C5-F1
#
_cell.length_a   1.000
_cell.length_b   1.000
_cell.length_c   1.000
_cell.angle_alpha   90.00
_cell.angle_beta   90.00
_cell.angle_gamma   90.00
#
_symmetry.space_group_name_H-M   'P 1'
#
loop_
_entity.id
_entity.type
_entity.pdbx_description
1 polymer ?
#
loop_
_entity_poly.entity_id
_entity_poly.type
_entity_poly.pdbx_seq_one_letter_code
_entity_poly.pdbx_strand_id
1 'polypeptide(L)' 'EWKSMGDIVISLETLPKNAEYFQVSEDEELKRLLVHGLLHLHGMDHGEEHVEKDVEPECEMLKLQKKVMESFSDVHLL' A
#
# COMPACT_ATOMS: atom_id res chain seq x y z
N GLU A 1 0.03 28.89 4.31
CA GLU A 1 -0.36 28.06 5.47
C GLU A 1 0.08 26.63 5.23
N TRP A 2 0.53 25.93 6.27
CA TRP A 2 0.82 24.50 6.19
C TRP A 2 -0.48 23.72 6.26
N LYS A 3 -0.72 22.82 5.31
CA LYS A 3 -1.83 21.85 5.36
C LYS A 3 -1.25 20.47 5.61
N SER A 4 -1.68 19.85 6.70
CA SER A 4 -1.42 18.43 6.98
C SER A 4 -2.59 17.62 6.44
N MET A 5 -2.31 16.48 5.81
CA MET A 5 -3.32 15.53 5.33
C MET A 5 -3.73 14.50 6.41
N GLY A 6 -2.99 14.43 7.52
CA GLY A 6 -3.14 13.41 8.56
C GLY A 6 -1.86 12.60 8.75
N ASP A 7 -1.96 11.50 9.50
CA ASP A 7 -0.84 10.66 9.89
C ASP A 7 -1.00 9.23 9.36
N ILE A 8 0.12 8.59 9.02
CA ILE A 8 0.19 7.16 8.68
C ILE A 8 0.99 6.46 9.78
N VAL A 9 0.42 5.42 10.39
CA VAL A 9 1.10 4.61 11.40
C VAL A 9 1.25 3.19 10.86
N ILE A 10 2.50 2.69 10.81
CA ILE A 10 2.83 1.36 10.29
C ILE A 10 3.48 0.54 11.41
N SER A 11 2.95 -0.67 11.65
CA SER A 11 3.54 -1.63 12.58
C SER A 11 4.69 -2.40 11.91
N LEU A 12 5.93 -2.01 12.19
CA LEU A 12 7.11 -2.73 11.71
C LEU A 12 7.22 -4.14 12.30
N GLU A 13 6.64 -4.39 13.47
CA GLU A 13 6.59 -5.73 14.05
C GLU A 13 5.69 -6.69 13.26
N THR A 14 4.66 -6.17 12.60
CA THR A 14 3.72 -6.97 11.78
C THR A 14 4.11 -7.03 10.31
N LEU A 15 4.96 -6.10 9.86
CA LEU A 15 5.44 -6.03 8.47
C LEU A 15 5.94 -7.39 7.92
N PRO A 16 6.80 -8.17 8.61
CA PRO A 16 7.27 -9.45 8.09
C PRO A 16 6.16 -10.48 7.88
N LYS A 17 5.14 -10.48 8.76
CA LYS A 17 3.99 -11.40 8.66
C LYS A 17 3.13 -11.07 7.44
N ASN A 18 2.93 -9.78 7.15
CA ASN A 18 2.20 -9.37 5.96
C ASN A 18 2.99 -9.70 4.68
N ALA A 19 4.28 -9.42 4.67
CA ALA A 19 5.15 -9.73 3.54
C ALA A 19 5.12 -11.24 3.21
N GLU A 20 5.18 -12.10 4.24
CA GLU A 20 5.01 -13.54 4.09
C GLU A 20 3.63 -13.93 3.53
N TYR A 21 2.55 -13.37 4.09
CA TYR A 21 1.17 -13.63 3.65
C TYR A 21 0.97 -13.29 2.16
N PHE A 22 1.46 -12.14 1.73
CA PHE A 22 1.37 -11.69 0.32
C PHE A 22 2.46 -12.27 -0.58
N GLN A 23 3.41 -13.04 -0.03
CA GLN A 23 4.55 -13.60 -0.76
C GLN A 23 5.40 -12.54 -1.48
N VAL A 24 5.65 -11.41 -0.81
CA VAL A 24 6.48 -10.30 -1.29
C VAL A 24 7.62 -10.03 -0.31
N SER A 25 8.58 -9.17 -0.70
CA SER A 25 9.63 -8.72 0.22
C SER A 25 9.08 -7.73 1.27
N GLU A 26 9.75 -7.61 2.41
CA GLU A 26 9.42 -6.58 3.41
C GLU A 26 9.50 -5.16 2.84
N ASP A 27 10.44 -4.90 1.93
CA ASP A 27 10.59 -3.63 1.23
C ASP A 27 9.36 -3.32 0.35
N GLU A 28 8.88 -4.32 -0.38
CA GLU A 28 7.70 -4.19 -1.22
C GLU A 28 6.41 -4.04 -0.41
N GLU A 29 6.27 -4.78 0.69
CA GLU A 29 5.15 -4.61 1.61
C GLU A 29 5.18 -3.22 2.28
N LEU A 30 6.36 -2.72 2.67
CA LEU A 30 6.47 -1.39 3.27
C LEU A 30 6.08 -0.29 2.27
N LYS A 31 6.53 -0.40 1.01
CA LYS A 31 6.07 0.48 -0.09
C LYS A 31 4.56 0.40 -0.25
N ARG A 32 3.98 -0.81 -0.24
CA ARG A 32 2.53 -1.02 -0.35
C ARG A 32 1.78 -0.32 0.79
N LEU A 33 2.20 -0.49 2.04
CA LEU A 33 1.55 0.12 3.21
C LEU A 33 1.62 1.66 3.20
N LEU A 34 2.73 2.23 2.74
CA LEU A 34 2.87 3.68 2.58
C LEU A 34 1.93 4.24 1.51
N VAL A 35 1.92 3.62 0.33
CA VAL A 35 1.01 4.02 -0.77
C VAL A 35 -0.44 3.85 -0.34
N HIS A 36 -0.78 2.71 0.26
CA HIS A 36 -2.11 2.41 0.75
C HIS A 36 -2.61 3.43 1.78
N GLY A 37 -1.80 3.73 2.80
CA GLY A 37 -2.11 4.75 3.80
C GLY A 37 -2.28 6.14 3.20
N LEU A 38 -1.44 6.50 2.22
CA LEU A 38 -1.57 7.78 1.52
C LEU A 38 -2.88 7.89 0.73
N LEU A 39 -3.29 6.81 0.05
CA LEU A 39 -4.56 6.79 -0.69
C LEU A 39 -5.77 6.91 0.25
N HIS A 40 -5.71 6.30 1.43
CA HIS A 40 -6.71 6.53 2.48
C HIS A 40 -6.72 7.97 2.99
N LEU A 41 -5.56 8.59 3.22
CA LEU A 41 -5.49 10.02 3.57
C LEU A 41 -6.02 10.92 2.44
N HIS A 42 -5.97 10.46 1.19
CA HIS A 42 -6.60 11.13 0.06
C HIS A 42 -8.13 10.96 0.00
N GLY A 43 -8.72 10.21 0.92
CA GLY A 43 -10.17 9.98 1.02
C GLY A 43 -10.66 8.83 0.15
N MET A 44 -9.77 7.97 -0.34
CA MET A 44 -10.15 6.75 -1.06
C MET A 44 -10.45 5.61 -0.08
N ASP A 45 -11.33 4.71 -0.48
CA ASP A 45 -11.72 3.53 0.28
C ASP A 45 -11.85 2.35 -0.70
N HIS A 46 -11.43 1.15 -0.25
CA HIS A 46 -11.55 -0.09 -1.00
C HIS A 46 -12.67 -1.00 -0.46
N GLY A 47 -13.40 -0.57 0.57
CA GLY A 47 -14.51 -1.31 1.15
C GLY A 47 -14.08 -2.69 1.65
N GLU A 48 -14.78 -3.73 1.21
CA GLU A 48 -14.48 -5.13 1.55
C GLU A 48 -13.53 -5.81 0.55
N GLU A 49 -13.12 -5.12 -0.53
CA GLU A 49 -12.19 -5.69 -1.49
C GLU A 49 -10.78 -5.79 -0.88
N HIS A 50 -10.06 -6.87 -1.20
CA HIS A 50 -8.70 -7.09 -0.74
C HIS A 50 -7.77 -7.35 -1.91
N VAL A 51 -6.49 -7.00 -1.75
CA VAL A 51 -5.46 -7.34 -2.73
C VAL A 51 -5.25 -8.84 -2.73
N GLU A 52 -5.44 -9.46 -3.88
CA GLU A 52 -5.20 -10.88 -4.11
C GLU A 52 -4.16 -11.07 -5.21
N LYS A 53 -3.32 -12.10 -5.06
CA LYS A 53 -2.28 -12.41 -6.03
C LYS A 53 -2.92 -12.90 -7.32
N ASP A 54 -2.43 -12.38 -8.45
CA ASP A 54 -2.91 -12.73 -9.80
C ASP A 54 -4.39 -12.37 -10.08
N VAL A 55 -5.01 -11.56 -9.22
CA VAL A 55 -6.37 -11.03 -9.39
C VAL A 55 -6.29 -9.52 -9.64
N GLU A 56 -6.97 -9.06 -10.69
CA GLU A 56 -6.99 -7.63 -11.02
C GLU A 56 -8.02 -6.91 -10.16
N PRO A 57 -7.64 -5.81 -9.47
CA PRO A 57 -8.57 -5.10 -8.59
C PRO A 57 -9.70 -4.40 -9.37
N GLU A 58 -10.90 -4.42 -8.78
CA GLU A 58 -12.09 -3.79 -9.33
C GLU A 58 -12.26 -2.34 -8.83
N CYS A 59 -11.95 -2.04 -7.57
CA CYS A 59 -12.08 -0.69 -7.03
C CYS A 59 -10.95 0.24 -7.48
N GLU A 60 -11.29 1.52 -7.59
CA GLU A 60 -10.37 2.55 -8.11
C GLU A 60 -9.15 2.77 -7.20
N MET A 61 -9.31 2.58 -5.88
CA MET A 61 -8.20 2.71 -4.93
C MET A 61 -7.11 1.66 -5.20
N LEU A 62 -7.50 0.39 -5.32
CA LEU A 62 -6.53 -0.69 -5.50
C LEU A 62 -5.92 -0.70 -6.91
N LYS A 63 -6.67 -0.30 -7.94
CA LYS A 63 -6.12 -0.04 -9.29
C LYS A 63 -5.03 1.04 -9.26
N LEU A 64 -5.30 2.16 -8.58
CA LEU A 64 -4.32 3.24 -8.47
C LEU A 64 -3.11 2.79 -7.63
N GLN A 65 -3.34 2.06 -6.54
CA GLN A 65 -2.26 1.48 -5.73
C GLN A 65 -1.32 0.64 -6.60
N LYS A 66 -1.86 -0.29 -7.40
CA LYS A 66 -1.06 -1.13 -8.30
C LYS A 66 -0.21 -0.30 -9.27
N LYS A 67 -0.82 0.68 -9.94
CA LYS A 67 -0.13 1.58 -10.88
C LYS A 67 1.00 2.38 -10.21
N VAL A 68 0.75 2.87 -9.00
CA VAL A 68 1.75 3.62 -8.23
C VAL A 68 2.90 2.70 -7.82
N MET A 69 2.60 1.49 -7.33
CA MET A 69 3.61 0.49 -6.98
C MET A 69 4.52 0.15 -8.16
N GLU A 70 3.98 -0.04 -9.35
CA GLU A 70 4.76 -0.28 -10.59
C GLU A 70 5.73 0.88 -10.87
N SER A 71 5.30 2.11 -10.65
CA SER A 71 6.10 3.33 -10.86
C SER A 71 7.25 3.50 -9.84
N PHE A 72 7.19 2.79 -8.72
CA PHE A 72 8.19 2.78 -7.66
C PHE A 72 8.88 1.42 -7.48
N SER A 73 8.82 0.57 -8.50
CA SER A 73 9.48 -0.75 -8.50
C SER A 73 10.98 -0.67 -8.24
N ASP A 74 11.65 0.34 -8.80
CA ASP A 74 13.10 0.57 -8.66
C ASP A 74 13.52 1.27 -7.36
N VAL A 75 12.56 1.72 -6.52
CA VAL A 75 12.88 2.39 -5.25
C VAL A 75 13.05 1.36 -4.15
N HIS A 76 14.11 1.52 -3.35
CA HIS A 76 14.41 0.71 -2.18
C HIS A 76 14.34 1.56 -0.91
N LEU A 77 13.63 1.08 0.11
CA LEU A 77 13.44 1.75 1.39
C LEU A 77 14.24 1.09 2.53
N LEU A 78 14.48 -0.21 2.44
CA LEU A 78 15.22 -1.01 3.42
C LEU A 78 16.67 -1.30 3.02
#